data_AF-A0A6M3IIX2-F1
#
_entry.id   AF-A0A6M3IIX2-F1
#
_cell.length_a   1.000
_cell.length_b   1.000
_cell.length_c   1.000
_cell.angle_alpha   90.00
_cell.angle_beta   90.00
_cell.angle_gamma   90.00
#
_symmetry.space_group_name_H-M   'P 1'
#
loop_
_entity.id
_entity.type
_entity.pdbx_description
1 polymer ?
#
loop_
_entity_poly.entity_id
_entity_poly.type
_entity_poly.pdbx_seq_one_letter_code
_entity_poly.pdbx_strand_id
1 'polypeptide(L)' 'MYKIEKGIPIPHSQHPGGPPPKYPFDEMEIGDSFLIRCEDKDRKKTQASVLSSARRVALKQFITRGNSLGVRIWRIE' A
#
# COMPACT_ATOMS: atom_id res chain seq x y z
N MET A 1 -15.72 -20.70 14.75
CA MET A 1 -17.03 -20.03 14.89
C MET A 1 -16.77 -18.68 15.52
N TYR A 2 -17.26 -17.58 14.95
CA TYR A 2 -17.01 -16.23 15.44
C TYR A 2 -18.31 -15.63 15.99
N LYS A 3 -18.23 -14.85 17.08
CA LYS A 3 -19.36 -14.15 17.70
C LYS A 3 -19.17 -12.65 17.51
N ILE A 4 -20.19 -11.96 17.00
CA ILE A 4 -20.18 -10.51 16.82
C ILE A 4 -20.80 -9.88 18.07
N GLU A 5 -20.04 -9.06 18.78
CA GLU A 5 -20.49 -8.36 19.98
C GLU A 5 -20.79 -6.89 19.66
N LYS A 6 -21.84 -6.33 20.29
CA LYS A 6 -22.32 -4.96 20.07
C LYS A 6 -22.31 -4.21 21.40
N GLY A 7 -22.06 -2.90 21.37
CA GLY A 7 -22.10 -2.03 22.56
C GLY A 7 -20.79 -1.93 23.35
N ILE A 8 -19.68 -2.47 22.84
CA ILE A 8 -18.35 -2.23 23.42
C ILE A 8 -17.88 -0.83 22.99
N PRO A 9 -17.51 0.06 23.91
CA PRO A 9 -17.03 1.40 23.57
C PRO A 9 -15.73 1.32 22.75
N ILE A 10 -15.65 2.13 21.69
CA ILE A 10 -14.46 2.22 20.84
C ILE A 10 -13.38 2.96 21.64
N PRO A 11 -12.20 2.37 21.88
CA PRO A 11 -11.11 3.08 22.54
C PRO A 11 -10.68 4.27 21.70
N HIS A 12 -10.41 5.41 22.34
CA HIS A 12 -9.87 6.59 21.65
C HIS A 12 -8.56 6.22 20.93
N SER A 13 -8.46 6.53 19.64
CA SER A 13 -7.24 6.28 18.88
C SER A 13 -6.12 7.20 19.38
N GLN A 14 -4.99 6.62 19.79
CA GLN A 14 -3.87 7.36 20.39
C GLN A 14 -2.98 8.12 19.39
N HIS A 15 -3.34 8.19 18.11
CA HIS A 15 -2.45 8.75 17.09
C HIS A 15 -3.15 9.86 16.28
N PRO A 16 -3.03 11.13 16.70
CA PRO A 16 -3.53 12.30 15.96
C PRO A 16 -2.79 12.55 14.64
N GLY A 17 -1.72 11.83 14.38
CA GLY A 17 -0.98 11.84 13.12
C GLY A 17 -0.35 10.47 12.95
N GLY A 18 -0.87 9.68 12.01
CA GLY A 18 -0.29 8.38 11.70
C GLY A 18 1.16 8.51 11.23
N PRO A 19 1.91 7.40 11.16
CA PRO A 19 3.23 7.42 10.55
C PRO A 19 3.13 7.94 9.10
N PRO A 20 4.20 8.57 8.59
CA PRO A 20 4.23 9.03 7.20
C PRO A 20 3.93 7.88 6.22
N PRO A 21 3.38 8.18 5.04
CA PRO A 21 3.07 7.18 4.03
C PRO A 21 4.28 6.30 3.72
N LYS A 22 4.07 4.98 3.66
CA LYS A 22 5.13 4.00 3.40
C LYS A 22 5.72 4.13 1.98
N TYR A 23 4.97 4.69 1.04
CA TYR A 23 5.33 4.75 -0.38
C TYR A 23 5.08 6.16 -0.92
N PRO A 24 5.89 6.64 -1.88
CA PRO A 24 5.87 8.03 -2.35
C PRO A 24 4.77 8.30 -3.40
N PHE A 25 3.55 7.77 -3.22
CA PHE A 25 2.50 7.85 -4.26
C PHE A 25 2.07 9.29 -4.58
N ASP A 26 2.16 10.20 -3.62
CA ASP A 26 1.76 11.59 -3.80
C ASP A 26 2.78 12.37 -4.64
N GLU A 27 4.06 12.03 -4.49
CA GLU A 27 5.21 12.65 -5.16
C GLU A 27 5.44 12.11 -6.59
N MET A 28 4.90 10.93 -6.93
CA MET A 28 5.05 10.35 -8.27
C MET A 28 4.25 11.15 -9.31
N GLU A 29 4.85 11.44 -10.45
CA GLU A 29 4.21 11.98 -11.66
C GLU A 29 3.77 10.87 -12.62
N ILE A 30 2.91 11.19 -13.60
CA ILE A 30 2.48 10.20 -14.60
C ILE A 30 3.72 9.77 -15.41
N GLY A 31 3.96 8.46 -15.48
CA GLY A 31 5.15 7.87 -16.09
C GLY A 31 6.26 7.49 -15.10
N ASP A 32 6.23 8.03 -13.88
CA ASP A 32 7.20 7.67 -12.86
C ASP A 32 7.07 6.22 -12.43
N SER A 33 8.21 5.65 -12.02
CA SER A 33 8.25 4.32 -11.45
C SER A 33 9.26 4.17 -10.33
N PHE A 34 8.95 3.32 -9.35
CA PHE A 34 9.89 2.93 -8.31
C PHE A 34 9.90 1.41 -8.11
N LEU A 35 11.01 0.89 -7.59
CA LEU A 35 11.22 -0.52 -7.33
C LEU A 35 11.25 -0.77 -5.82
N ILE A 36 10.41 -1.69 -5.37
CA ILE A 36 10.45 -2.22 -4.01
C ILE A 36 11.22 -3.53 -4.08
N ARG A 37 12.39 -3.55 -3.47
CA ARG A 37 13.19 -4.77 -3.36
C ARG A 37 12.52 -5.72 -2.38
N CYS A 38 12.32 -6.95 -2.82
CA CYS A 38 11.83 -8.03 -1.97
C CYS A 38 12.28 -9.38 -2.51
N GLU A 39 12.35 -10.37 -1.63
CA GLU A 39 12.56 -11.75 -2.04
C GLU A 39 11.36 -12.27 -2.84
N ASP A 40 11.60 -13.26 -3.70
CA ASP A 40 10.58 -13.83 -4.57
C ASP A 40 9.40 -14.44 -3.78
N LYS A 41 9.68 -15.00 -2.59
CA LYS A 41 8.66 -15.53 -1.67
C LYS A 41 7.70 -14.45 -1.17
N ASP A 42 8.19 -13.21 -1.03
CA ASP A 42 7.44 -12.06 -0.50
C ASP A 42 6.82 -11.20 -1.60
N ARG A 43 7.18 -11.44 -2.87
CA ARG A 43 6.78 -10.62 -4.03
C ARG A 43 5.27 -10.40 -4.12
N LYS A 44 4.46 -11.45 -3.98
CA LYS A 44 2.99 -11.36 -4.03
C LYS A 44 2.43 -10.51 -2.89
N LYS A 45 2.96 -10.69 -1.68
CA LYS A 45 2.56 -9.93 -0.49
C LYS A 45 2.91 -8.45 -0.63
N THR A 46 4.12 -8.16 -1.11
CA THR A 46 4.58 -6.80 -1.40
C THR A 46 3.69 -6.13 -2.44
N GLN A 47 3.40 -6.80 -3.55
CA GLN A 47 2.54 -6.29 -4.61
C GLN A 47 1.12 -5.97 -4.09
N ALA A 48 0.51 -6.87 -3.31
CA ALA A 48 -0.81 -6.65 -2.71
C ALA A 48 -0.81 -5.48 -1.71
N SER A 49 0.23 -5.38 -0.86
CA SER A 49 0.38 -4.29 0.13
C SER A 49 0.47 -2.93 -0.54
N VAL A 50 1.26 -2.83 -1.62
CA VAL A 50 1.42 -1.59 -2.39
C VAL A 50 0.11 -1.21 -3.05
N LEU A 51 -0.53 -2.13 -3.78
CA LEU A 51 -1.80 -1.85 -4.46
C LEU A 51 -2.88 -1.40 -3.48
N SER A 52 -2.95 -2.03 -2.30
CA SER A 52 -3.90 -1.63 -1.25
C SER A 52 -3.59 -0.24 -0.72
N SER A 53 -2.30 0.10 -0.56
CA SER A 53 -1.87 1.42 -0.10
C SER A 53 -2.12 2.50 -1.15
N ALA A 54 -1.83 2.21 -2.43
CA ALA A 54 -2.07 3.11 -3.55
C ALA A 54 -3.55 3.49 -3.65
N ARG A 55 -4.46 2.51 -3.55
CA ARG A 55 -5.92 2.74 -3.55
C ARG A 55 -6.43 3.59 -2.38
N ARG A 56 -5.72 3.60 -1.24
CA ARG A 56 -6.12 4.34 -0.04
C ARG A 56 -5.65 5.78 -0.06
N VAL A 57 -4.44 6.01 -0.57
CA VAL A 57 -3.76 7.31 -0.50
C VAL A 57 -4.04 8.13 -1.74
N ALA A 58 -4.13 7.47 -2.90
CA ALA A 58 -4.23 8.14 -4.17
C ALA A 58 -5.46 7.67 -4.95
N LEU A 59 -6.30 8.60 -5.37
CA LEU A 59 -7.32 8.37 -6.41
C LEU A 59 -6.70 8.18 -7.80
N LYS A 60 -5.40 7.87 -7.85
CA LYS A 60 -4.53 7.75 -9.02
C LYS A 60 -4.45 6.29 -9.46
N GLN A 61 -4.22 6.05 -10.74
CA GLN A 61 -4.09 4.71 -11.29
C GLN A 61 -2.63 4.25 -11.29
N PHE A 62 -2.41 3.00 -10.87
CA PHE A 62 -1.08 2.40 -10.82
C PHE A 62 -1.08 1.00 -11.45
N ILE A 63 0.01 0.68 -12.15
CA ILE A 63 0.29 -0.68 -12.63
C ILE A 63 1.51 -1.24 -11.89
N THR A 64 1.51 -2.56 -11.67
CA THR A 64 2.60 -3.25 -10.97
C THR A 64 3.12 -4.43 -11.79
N ARG A 65 4.42 -4.68 -11.71
CA ARG A 65 5.07 -5.88 -12.28
C ARG A 65 6.14 -6.40 -11.33
N GLY A 66 6.13 -7.71 -11.11
CA GLY A 66 7.18 -8.40 -10.39
C GLY A 66 8.34 -8.77 -11.33
N ASN A 67 9.57 -8.63 -10.85
CA ASN A 67 10.78 -9.19 -11.45
C ASN A 67 11.62 -9.88 -10.37
N SER A 68 12.77 -10.45 -10.74
CA SER A 68 13.69 -11.13 -9.82
C SER A 68 14.27 -10.21 -8.73
N LEU A 69 14.16 -8.89 -8.89
CA LEU A 69 14.66 -7.90 -7.94
C LEU A 69 13.56 -7.39 -6.99
N GLY A 70 12.30 -7.70 -7.26
CA GLY A 70 11.16 -7.31 -6.43
C GLY A 70 9.94 -6.85 -7.24
N VAL A 71 9.24 -5.81 -6.77
CA VAL A 71 8.02 -5.29 -7.40
C VAL A 71 8.24 -3.86 -7.87
N ARG A 72 8.07 -3.63 -9.17
CA ARG A 72 8.07 -2.29 -9.77
C ARG A 72 6.64 -1.78 -9.92
N ILE A 73 6.44 -0.51 -9.64
CA ILE A 73 5.17 0.19 -9.75
C ILE A 73 5.35 1.43 -10.61
N TRP A 74 4.35 1.69 -11.46
CA TRP A 74 4.26 2.89 -12.28
C TRP A 74 2.98 3.65 -11.97
N ARG A 75 3.04 4.98 -11.99
CA ARG A 75 1.85 5.83 -12.03
C ARG A 75 1.44 6.04 -13.48
N ILE A 76 0.19 5.74 -13.80
CA ILE A 76 -0.35 5.82 -15.17
C ILE A 76 -1.44 6.89 -15.33
N GLU A 77 -2.01 7.38 -14.22
CA GLU A 77 -3.00 8.48 -14.17
C GLU A 77 -2.95 9.14 -12.78
#